data_AF-A0A962CE97-F1
#
_entry.id   AF-A0A962CE97-F1
#
_cell.length_a   1.000
_cell.length_b   1.000
_cell.length_c   1.000
_cell.angle_alpha   90.00
_cell.angle_beta   90.00
_cell.angle_gamma   90.00
#
_symmetry.space_group_name_H-M   'P 1'
#
loop_
_entity.id
_entity.type
_entity.pdbx_description
1 polymer ?
#
loop_
_entity_poly.entity_id
_entity_poly.type
_entity_poly.pdbx_seq_one_letter_code
_entity_poly.pdbx_strand_id
1 'polypeptide(L)'
;MKRQLAILLAGLIPAAGAMASGSLSEAARADCHREVAQVYWQARIWPESNPRAKPAFSERLGSAAIAAIADQVVARSVALETYWNVPITGPMLQAELERMARSSRRPQLLRQLFDALENDPLRLAECLARPSLAERLLRQRFDSDPSLAAQPFSEWWAANRPSTQRFVAPAWDYTVPAIRVASGSAGQWFDTASAPLRNSNGNVRGTAVWTGTEMVYFNDFAREAYRYDPALDVWQTTSTLGGPLGLRDTTAVWTGEHVIASHGCTANNHNCTTGAAWRYDP
;
A
#
# COMPACT_ATOMS: atom_id res chain seq x y z
N MET A 1 -53.15 38.62 46.67
CA MET A 1 -52.80 38.50 45.24
C MET A 1 -51.52 37.67 45.13
N LYS A 2 -51.60 36.40 44.75
CA LYS A 2 -50.45 35.48 44.64
C LYS A 2 -49.78 35.67 43.27
N ARG A 3 -48.50 36.04 43.24
CA ARG A 3 -47.67 36.08 42.01
C ARG A 3 -47.04 34.71 41.80
N GLN A 4 -47.38 34.05 40.69
CA GLN A 4 -46.71 32.84 40.22
C GLN A 4 -45.42 33.23 39.47
N LEU A 5 -44.29 32.64 39.88
CA LEU A 5 -43.04 32.66 39.12
C LEU A 5 -43.06 31.48 38.14
N ALA A 6 -42.96 31.77 36.84
CA ALA A 6 -42.73 30.75 35.81
C ALA A 6 -41.22 30.65 35.56
N ILE A 7 -40.65 29.46 35.80
CA ILE A 7 -39.27 29.12 35.45
C ILE A 7 -39.28 28.54 34.04
N LEU A 8 -38.69 29.26 33.08
CA LEU A 8 -38.42 28.77 31.73
C LEU A 8 -37.13 27.95 31.74
N LEU A 9 -37.25 26.61 31.63
CA LEU A 9 -36.12 25.75 31.28
C LEU A 9 -35.81 25.92 29.78
N ALA A 10 -34.69 26.55 29.46
CA ALA A 10 -34.11 26.51 28.13
C ALA A 10 -33.42 25.15 27.94
N GLY A 11 -34.02 24.26 27.14
CA GLY A 11 -33.37 23.02 26.71
C GLY A 11 -32.21 23.33 25.76
N LEU A 12 -31.00 22.91 26.12
CA LEU A 12 -29.86 22.87 25.20
C LEU A 12 -30.16 21.82 24.12
N ILE A 13 -30.35 22.27 22.89
CA ILE A 13 -30.24 21.41 21.71
C ILE A 13 -28.74 21.17 21.50
N PRO A 14 -28.24 19.91 21.46
CA PRO A 14 -26.86 19.68 21.10
C PRO A 14 -26.65 20.14 19.66
N ALA A 15 -25.70 21.06 19.48
CA ALA A 15 -25.25 21.47 18.16
C ALA A 15 -24.79 20.23 17.39
N ALA A 16 -25.41 19.97 16.23
CA ALA A 16 -24.89 19.00 15.28
C ALA A 16 -23.42 19.36 15.02
N GLY A 17 -22.51 18.44 15.35
CA GLY A 17 -21.09 18.62 15.10
C GLY A 17 -20.88 18.93 13.63
N ALA A 18 -20.22 20.06 13.35
CA ALA A 18 -19.80 20.40 12.00
C ALA A 18 -18.93 19.25 11.48
N MET A 19 -19.38 18.55 10.43
CA MET A 19 -18.54 17.58 9.75
C MET A 19 -17.29 18.32 9.25
N ALA A 20 -16.12 17.90 9.71
CA ALA A 20 -14.86 18.46 9.26
C ALA A 20 -14.81 18.35 7.73
N SER A 21 -14.50 19.46 7.07
CA SER A 21 -14.37 19.56 5.61
C SER A 21 -13.32 18.55 5.12
N GLY A 22 -13.81 17.40 4.66
CA GLY A 22 -13.07 16.14 4.61
C GLY A 22 -12.21 16.00 3.36
N SER A 23 -10.97 16.46 3.43
CA SER A 23 -9.85 15.96 2.63
C SER A 23 -8.56 16.57 3.16
N LEU A 24 -7.47 15.80 3.16
CA LEU A 24 -6.14 16.38 3.42
C LEU A 24 -5.74 17.32 2.28
N SER A 25 -5.11 18.45 2.61
CA SER A 25 -4.39 19.26 1.62
C SER A 25 -3.28 18.44 0.97
N GLU A 26 -2.78 18.89 -0.19
CA GLU A 26 -1.67 18.20 -0.87
C GLU A 26 -0.43 18.07 0.03
N ALA A 27 -0.05 19.15 0.72
CA ALA A 27 1.05 19.15 1.66
C ALA A 27 0.80 18.18 2.84
N ALA A 28 -0.38 18.23 3.45
CA ALA A 28 -0.72 17.34 4.57
C ALA A 28 -0.73 15.87 4.15
N ARG A 29 -1.15 15.56 2.91
CA ARG A 29 -1.09 14.21 2.35
C ARG A 29 0.35 13.74 2.16
N ALA A 30 1.20 14.58 1.59
CA ALA A 30 2.63 14.26 1.43
C ALA A 30 3.29 14.03 2.81
N ASP A 31 3.00 14.87 3.80
CA ASP A 31 3.54 14.71 5.14
C ASP A 31 3.10 13.41 5.81
N CYS A 32 1.81 13.10 5.70
CA CYS A 32 1.26 11.85 6.21
C CYS A 32 1.87 10.61 5.54
N HIS A 33 2.15 10.64 4.23
CA HIS A 33 2.90 9.57 3.55
C HIS A 33 4.35 9.49 3.99
N ARG A 34 4.99 10.61 4.35
CA ARG A 34 6.35 10.64 4.89
C ARG A 34 6.43 9.86 6.19
N GLU A 35 5.48 10.09 7.11
CA GLU A 35 5.45 9.41 8.41
C GLU A 35 5.32 7.89 8.24
N VAL A 36 4.41 7.44 7.38
CA VAL A 36 4.26 6.02 7.02
C VAL A 36 5.57 5.46 6.48
N ALA A 37 6.17 6.12 5.48
CA ALA A 37 7.41 5.67 4.86
C ALA A 37 8.59 5.64 5.86
N GLN A 38 8.63 6.56 6.81
CA GLN A 38 9.66 6.62 7.85
C GLN A 38 9.55 5.43 8.80
N VAL A 39 8.34 5.04 9.22
CA VAL A 39 8.13 3.84 10.06
C VAL A 39 8.64 2.59 9.34
N TYR A 40 8.30 2.42 8.05
CA TYR A 40 8.82 1.32 7.26
C TYR A 40 10.34 1.37 7.12
N TRP A 41 10.92 2.54 6.82
CA TRP A 41 12.37 2.69 6.72
C TRP A 41 13.06 2.29 8.01
N GLN A 42 12.57 2.73 9.17
CA GLN A 42 13.14 2.36 10.47
C GLN A 42 13.09 0.85 10.70
N ALA A 43 11.98 0.19 10.35
CA ALA A 43 11.77 -1.24 10.55
C ALA A 43 12.53 -2.15 9.55
N ARG A 44 13.10 -1.62 8.48
CA ARG A 44 13.90 -2.40 7.51
C ARG A 44 15.15 -3.01 8.15
N ILE A 45 15.45 -4.24 7.76
CA ILE A 45 16.66 -4.95 8.20
C ILE A 45 17.87 -4.21 7.66
N TRP A 46 18.74 -3.79 8.58
CA TRP A 46 20.07 -3.30 8.28
C TRP A 46 21.06 -4.25 8.97
N PRO A 47 21.71 -5.18 8.24
CA PRO A 47 22.61 -6.16 8.84
C PRO A 47 23.76 -5.49 9.60
N GLU A 48 24.12 -6.02 10.77
CA GLU A 48 25.28 -5.54 11.54
C GLU A 48 26.59 -5.69 10.77
N SER A 49 26.64 -6.64 9.83
CA SER A 49 27.76 -6.83 8.91
C SER A 49 27.89 -5.74 7.85
N ASN A 50 26.93 -4.81 7.74
CA ASN A 50 27.04 -3.72 6.79
C ASN A 50 28.16 -2.76 7.22
N PRO A 51 29.14 -2.48 6.34
CA PRO A 51 30.28 -1.64 6.68
C PRO A 51 29.92 -0.15 6.84
N ARG A 52 28.69 0.23 6.49
CA ARG A 52 28.18 1.60 6.59
C ARG A 52 27.01 1.63 7.57
N ALA A 53 26.86 2.76 8.27
CA ALA A 53 25.68 3.03 9.06
C ALA A 53 24.43 3.08 8.18
N LYS A 54 23.26 2.79 8.79
CA LYS A 54 21.97 2.91 8.10
C LYS A 54 21.78 4.36 7.63
N PRO A 55 21.59 4.60 6.33
CA PRO A 55 21.37 5.93 5.78
C PRO A 55 20.22 6.66 6.45
N ALA A 56 20.26 7.99 6.43
CA ALA A 56 19.12 8.77 6.89
C ALA A 56 17.93 8.56 5.94
N PHE A 57 16.71 8.64 6.48
CA PHE A 57 15.49 8.49 5.67
C PHE A 57 15.45 9.46 4.48
N SER A 58 15.83 10.73 4.72
CA SER A 58 15.84 11.79 3.70
C SER A 58 16.85 11.55 2.57
N GLU A 59 17.91 10.78 2.81
CA GLU A 59 18.87 10.37 1.77
C GLU A 59 18.28 9.32 0.83
N ARG A 60 17.21 8.65 1.24
CA ARG A 60 16.53 7.58 0.48
C ARG A 60 15.24 8.05 -0.15
N LEU A 61 14.40 8.70 0.64
CA LEU A 61 13.11 9.22 0.21
C LEU A 61 13.06 10.71 0.55
N GLY A 62 13.52 11.51 -0.40
CA GLY A 62 13.38 12.97 -0.34
C GLY A 62 11.94 13.43 -0.53
N SER A 63 11.66 14.69 -0.20
CA SER A 63 10.31 15.27 -0.24
C SER A 63 9.61 15.14 -1.60
N ALA A 64 10.37 15.25 -2.70
CA ALA A 64 9.82 15.09 -4.05
C ALA A 64 9.32 13.66 -4.33
N ALA A 65 10.05 12.64 -3.86
CA ALA A 65 9.63 11.25 -4.01
C ALA A 65 8.36 10.97 -3.18
N ILE A 66 8.29 11.50 -1.96
CA ILE A 66 7.11 11.40 -1.11
C ILE A 66 5.89 12.08 -1.73
N ALA A 67 6.05 13.28 -2.30
CA ALA A 67 4.98 13.96 -3.02
C ALA A 67 4.50 13.14 -4.23
N ALA A 68 5.42 12.52 -4.98
CA ALA A 68 5.08 11.66 -6.11
C ALA A 68 4.28 10.41 -5.68
N ILE A 69 4.62 9.81 -4.53
CA ILE A 69 3.86 8.69 -3.93
C ILE A 69 2.44 9.14 -3.60
N ALA A 70 2.30 10.28 -2.91
CA ALA A 70 1.00 10.84 -2.55
C ALA A 70 0.13 11.12 -3.78
N ASP A 71 0.71 11.74 -4.82
CA ASP A 71 0.02 12.02 -6.08
C ASP A 71 -0.37 10.72 -6.81
N GLN A 72 0.47 9.69 -6.76
CA GLN A 72 0.16 8.41 -7.38
C GLN A 72 -1.06 7.73 -6.73
N VAL A 73 -1.19 7.80 -5.41
CA VAL A 73 -2.39 7.27 -4.70
C VAL A 73 -3.65 7.99 -5.14
N VAL A 74 -3.59 9.32 -5.27
CA VAL A 74 -4.69 10.14 -5.75
C VAL A 74 -5.04 9.80 -7.19
N ALA A 75 -4.04 9.71 -8.08
CA ALA A 75 -4.24 9.36 -9.49
C ALA A 75 -4.91 7.99 -9.65
N ARG A 76 -4.53 6.98 -8.84
CA ARG A 76 -5.18 5.66 -8.86
C ARG A 76 -6.65 5.74 -8.45
N SER A 77 -6.97 6.58 -7.46
CA SER A 77 -8.35 6.80 -7.03
C SER A 77 -9.18 7.45 -8.14
N VAL A 78 -8.63 8.46 -8.83
CA VAL A 78 -9.29 9.12 -9.98
C VAL A 78 -9.44 8.17 -11.17
N ALA A 79 -8.46 7.30 -11.42
CA ALA A 79 -8.49 6.34 -12.52
C ALA A 79 -9.64 5.33 -12.37
N LEU A 80 -9.88 4.85 -11.15
CA LEU A 80 -10.98 3.93 -10.86
C LEU A 80 -12.36 4.51 -11.22
N GLU A 81 -12.58 5.78 -10.89
CA GLU A 81 -13.80 6.51 -11.27
C GLU A 81 -13.84 6.79 -12.77
N THR A 82 -12.73 7.25 -13.35
CA THR A 82 -12.65 7.67 -14.75
C THR A 82 -12.89 6.52 -15.74
N TYR A 83 -12.25 5.37 -15.50
CA TYR A 83 -12.24 4.27 -16.46
C TYR A 83 -13.30 3.20 -16.17
N TRP A 84 -13.71 3.03 -14.90
CA TRP A 84 -14.65 1.98 -14.51
C TRP A 84 -15.86 2.48 -13.71
N ASN A 85 -15.97 3.79 -13.46
CA ASN A 85 -17.05 4.37 -12.64
C ASN A 85 -17.13 3.74 -11.24
N VAL A 86 -15.98 3.44 -10.64
CA VAL A 86 -15.87 2.84 -9.29
C VAL A 86 -15.13 3.80 -8.34
N PRO A 87 -15.77 4.87 -7.84
CA PRO A 87 -15.13 5.76 -6.89
C PRO A 87 -14.83 5.03 -5.57
N ILE A 88 -13.73 5.41 -4.92
CA ILE A 88 -13.41 4.93 -3.56
C ILE A 88 -14.25 5.71 -2.55
N THR A 89 -15.16 5.01 -1.88
CA THR A 89 -16.09 5.61 -0.90
C THR A 89 -15.56 5.53 0.53
N GLY A 90 -16.11 6.37 1.42
CA GLY A 90 -15.81 6.35 2.86
C GLY A 90 -16.01 4.98 3.52
N PRO A 91 -17.15 4.29 3.30
CA PRO A 91 -17.36 2.93 3.80
C PRO A 91 -16.29 1.93 3.35
N MET A 92 -15.80 2.05 2.10
CA MET A 92 -14.76 1.15 1.61
C MET A 92 -13.42 1.36 2.32
N LEU A 93 -13.08 2.62 2.63
CA LEU A 93 -11.86 2.96 3.38
C LEU A 93 -11.97 2.53 4.84
N GLN A 94 -13.12 2.76 5.48
CA GLN A 94 -13.39 2.27 6.83
C GLN A 94 -13.27 0.73 6.89
N ALA A 95 -13.88 0.02 5.94
CA ALA A 95 -13.79 -1.43 5.86
C ALA A 95 -12.35 -1.93 5.64
N GLU A 96 -11.54 -1.20 4.87
CA GLU A 96 -10.12 -1.52 4.68
C GLU A 96 -9.30 -1.30 5.96
N LEU A 97 -9.56 -0.23 6.73
CA LEU A 97 -8.94 -0.03 8.05
C LEU A 97 -9.29 -1.18 9.02
N GLU A 98 -10.56 -1.56 9.07
CA GLU A 98 -11.02 -2.67 9.91
C GLU A 98 -10.42 -4.01 9.48
N ARG A 99 -10.24 -4.22 8.17
CA ARG A 99 -9.56 -5.40 7.63
C ARG A 99 -8.12 -5.45 8.11
N MET A 100 -7.36 -4.35 7.95
CA MET A 100 -5.97 -4.25 8.40
C MET A 100 -5.85 -4.56 9.89
N ALA A 101 -6.66 -3.91 10.73
CA ALA A 101 -6.64 -4.11 12.19
C ALA A 101 -7.03 -5.54 12.62
N ARG A 102 -7.83 -6.25 11.81
CA ARG A 102 -8.27 -7.61 12.09
C ARG A 102 -7.31 -8.68 11.60
N SER A 103 -6.65 -8.48 10.45
CA SER A 103 -5.89 -9.53 9.76
C SER A 103 -4.37 -9.34 9.76
N SER A 104 -3.85 -8.22 10.29
CA SER A 104 -2.42 -7.94 10.36
C SER A 104 -1.61 -9.13 10.91
N ARG A 105 -0.53 -9.46 10.20
CA ARG A 105 0.48 -10.46 10.58
C ARG A 105 1.70 -9.81 11.26
N ARG A 106 1.72 -8.48 11.35
CA ARG A 106 2.64 -7.69 12.19
C ARG A 106 1.88 -6.60 12.95
N PRO A 107 1.02 -6.95 13.91
CA PRO A 107 0.17 -5.97 14.59
C PRO A 107 0.97 -4.91 15.36
N GLN A 108 2.20 -5.21 15.79
CA GLN A 108 3.08 -4.21 16.41
C GLN A 108 3.57 -3.16 15.41
N LEU A 109 3.91 -3.55 14.18
CA LEU A 109 4.29 -2.59 13.14
C LEU A 109 3.07 -1.79 12.68
N LEU A 110 1.89 -2.44 12.57
CA LEU A 110 0.65 -1.72 12.29
C LEU A 110 0.33 -0.68 13.38
N ARG A 111 0.59 -1.00 14.65
CA ARG A 111 0.43 -0.03 15.75
C ARG A 111 1.39 1.15 15.63
N GLN A 112 2.66 0.90 15.30
CA GLN A 112 3.63 1.98 15.03
C GLN A 112 3.18 2.89 13.88
N LEU A 113 2.59 2.32 12.83
CA LEU A 113 2.00 3.09 11.73
C LEU A 113 0.81 3.93 12.19
N PHE A 114 -0.05 3.38 13.05
CA PHE A 114 -1.18 4.11 13.61
C PHE A 114 -0.71 5.26 14.51
N ASP A 115 0.27 5.00 15.38
CA ASP A 115 0.84 5.98 16.29
C ASP A 115 1.58 7.10 15.55
N ALA A 116 2.31 6.79 14.48
CA ALA A 116 2.97 7.79 13.63
C ALA A 116 1.97 8.70 12.90
N LEU A 117 0.74 8.22 12.68
CA LEU A 117 -0.37 9.00 12.16
C LEU A 117 -1.25 9.58 13.28
N GLU A 118 -0.74 9.58 14.52
CA GLU A 118 -1.38 10.13 15.72
C GLU A 118 -2.76 9.53 16.04
N ASN A 119 -3.04 8.33 15.51
CA ASN A 119 -4.36 7.72 15.53
C ASN A 119 -5.46 8.67 14.97
N ASP A 120 -5.11 9.59 14.07
CA ASP A 120 -6.09 10.45 13.40
C ASP A 120 -6.85 9.62 12.33
N PRO A 121 -8.18 9.48 12.45
CA PRO A 121 -8.93 8.54 11.62
C PRO A 121 -8.97 8.95 10.14
N LEU A 122 -8.89 10.25 9.82
CA LEU A 122 -8.80 10.73 8.44
C LEU A 122 -7.41 10.42 7.85
N ARG A 123 -6.33 10.65 8.58
CA ARG A 123 -4.95 10.33 8.15
C ARG A 123 -4.77 8.82 7.95
N LEU A 124 -5.33 7.99 8.82
CA LEU A 124 -5.34 6.54 8.65
C LEU A 124 -6.08 6.12 7.37
N ALA A 125 -7.27 6.67 7.13
CA ALA A 125 -8.05 6.37 5.94
C ALA A 125 -7.33 6.81 4.65
N GLU A 126 -6.77 8.02 4.63
CA GLU A 126 -6.15 8.61 3.44
C GLU A 126 -4.75 8.06 3.12
N CYS A 127 -3.92 7.80 4.13
CA CYS A 127 -2.50 7.51 3.93
C CYS A 127 -2.12 6.05 4.18
N LEU A 128 -3.01 5.27 4.79
CA LEU A 128 -2.79 3.84 5.05
C LEU A 128 -3.79 2.98 4.29
N ALA A 129 -5.09 3.22 4.45
CA ALA A 129 -6.13 2.43 3.80
C ALA A 129 -6.25 2.71 2.30
N ARG A 130 -6.37 3.99 1.89
CA ARG A 130 -6.53 4.37 0.47
C ARG A 130 -5.40 3.85 -0.42
N PRO A 131 -4.11 3.95 -0.08
CA PRO A 131 -3.04 3.45 -0.94
C PRO A 131 -3.16 1.96 -1.24
N SER A 132 -3.45 1.17 -0.20
CA SER A 132 -3.65 -0.28 -0.33
C SER A 132 -4.89 -0.60 -1.17
N LEU A 133 -6.03 0.01 -0.84
CA LEU A 133 -7.31 -0.21 -1.50
C LEU A 133 -7.30 0.25 -2.97
N ALA A 134 -6.78 1.44 -3.24
CA ALA A 134 -6.73 2.02 -4.58
C ALA A 134 -5.87 1.18 -5.52
N GLU A 135 -4.69 0.74 -5.07
CA GLU A 135 -3.86 -0.16 -5.87
C GLU A 135 -4.57 -1.49 -6.13
N ARG A 136 -5.12 -2.12 -5.08
CA ARG A 136 -5.78 -3.42 -5.20
C ARG A 136 -6.97 -3.40 -6.16
N LEU A 137 -7.85 -2.41 -6.01
CA LEU A 137 -9.01 -2.25 -6.89
C LEU A 137 -8.60 -1.93 -8.32
N LEU A 138 -7.61 -1.05 -8.50
CA LEU A 138 -7.16 -0.66 -9.83
C LEU A 138 -6.58 -1.86 -10.59
N ARG A 139 -5.73 -2.65 -9.92
CA ARG A 139 -5.19 -3.89 -10.49
C ARG A 139 -6.28 -4.90 -10.79
N GLN A 140 -7.18 -5.14 -9.84
CA GLN A 140 -8.31 -6.05 -10.04
C GLN A 140 -9.16 -5.66 -11.25
N ARG A 141 -9.46 -4.35 -11.42
CA ARG A 141 -10.25 -3.86 -12.56
C ARG A 141 -9.51 -4.01 -13.87
N PHE A 142 -8.23 -3.60 -13.90
CA PHE A 142 -7.37 -3.76 -15.07
C PHE A 142 -7.27 -5.22 -15.53
N ASP A 143 -6.94 -6.13 -14.61
CA ASP A 143 -6.76 -7.56 -14.91
C ASP A 143 -8.07 -8.25 -15.31
N SER A 144 -9.21 -7.71 -14.89
CA SER A 144 -10.54 -8.24 -15.24
C SER A 144 -11.10 -7.66 -16.54
N ASP A 145 -10.44 -6.68 -17.16
CA ASP A 145 -10.90 -6.01 -18.38
C ASP A 145 -10.39 -6.74 -19.63
N PRO A 146 -11.25 -7.44 -20.40
CA PRO A 146 -10.81 -8.19 -21.56
C PRO A 146 -10.19 -7.31 -22.66
N SER A 147 -10.53 -6.02 -22.71
CA SER A 147 -9.98 -5.10 -23.69
C SER A 147 -8.52 -4.73 -23.41
N LEU A 148 -8.07 -4.91 -22.17
CA LEU A 148 -6.71 -4.59 -21.72
C LEU A 148 -5.81 -5.84 -21.57
N ALA A 149 -6.35 -7.04 -21.80
CA ALA A 149 -5.68 -8.31 -21.52
C ALA A 149 -4.31 -8.51 -22.20
N ALA A 150 -4.07 -7.85 -23.34
CA ALA A 150 -2.79 -7.93 -24.06
C ALA A 150 -1.74 -6.89 -23.60
N GLN A 151 -2.12 -5.90 -22.80
CA GLN A 151 -1.26 -4.80 -22.39
C GLN A 151 -0.72 -5.04 -20.98
N PRO A 152 0.58 -4.86 -20.70
CA PRO A 152 1.05 -4.82 -19.33
C PRO A 152 0.59 -3.54 -18.64
N PHE A 153 0.16 -3.67 -17.39
CA PHE A 153 -0.38 -2.56 -16.62
C PHE A 153 0.55 -1.35 -16.56
N SER A 154 1.86 -1.56 -16.44
CA SER A 154 2.82 -0.46 -16.34
C SER A 154 2.86 0.42 -17.58
N GLU A 155 2.80 -0.17 -18.76
CA GLU A 155 2.69 0.57 -20.04
C GLU A 155 1.35 1.30 -20.12
N TRP A 156 0.26 0.61 -19.76
CA TRP A 156 -1.06 1.24 -19.71
C TRP A 156 -1.09 2.43 -18.74
N TRP A 157 -0.59 2.24 -17.52
CA TRP A 157 -0.57 3.26 -16.47
C TRP A 157 0.30 4.45 -16.85
N ALA A 158 1.46 4.22 -17.46
CA ALA A 158 2.31 5.30 -17.95
C ALA A 158 1.61 6.17 -19.00
N ALA A 159 0.80 5.56 -19.88
CA ALA A 159 0.06 6.26 -20.93
C ALA A 159 -1.27 6.88 -20.46
N ASN A 160 -1.90 6.33 -19.42
CA ASN A 160 -3.29 6.64 -19.03
C ASN A 160 -3.42 7.19 -17.60
N ARG A 161 -2.32 7.65 -16.97
CA ARG A 161 -2.41 8.26 -15.63
C ARG A 161 -3.25 9.56 -15.70
N PRO A 162 -4.38 9.65 -14.97
CA PRO A 162 -5.21 10.86 -15.00
C PRO A 162 -4.60 11.99 -14.18
N SER A 163 -5.04 13.22 -14.47
CA SER A 163 -4.78 14.38 -13.62
C SER A 163 -5.47 14.23 -12.26
N THR A 164 -4.79 14.66 -11.19
CA THR A 164 -5.29 14.60 -9.81
C THR A 164 -6.17 15.79 -9.42
N GLN A 165 -6.33 16.79 -10.29
CA GLN A 165 -7.12 18.01 -10.02
C GLN A 165 -8.60 17.75 -9.73
N ARG A 166 -9.16 16.66 -10.24
CA ARG A 166 -10.59 16.29 -10.04
C ARG A 166 -10.82 15.43 -8.81
N PHE A 167 -9.77 15.13 -8.05
CA PHE A 167 -9.90 14.29 -6.87
C PHE A 167 -10.74 14.98 -5.80
N VAL A 168 -11.75 14.27 -5.33
CA VAL A 168 -12.57 14.65 -4.17
C VAL A 168 -12.50 13.49 -3.19
N ALA A 169 -12.01 13.74 -1.98
CA ALA A 169 -12.06 12.73 -0.94
C ALA A 169 -13.51 12.58 -0.44
N PRO A 170 -13.96 11.34 -0.16
CA PRO A 170 -15.26 11.12 0.44
C PRO A 170 -15.29 11.72 1.85
N ALA A 171 -16.27 12.59 2.09
CA ALA A 171 -16.60 13.02 3.45
C ALA A 171 -17.19 11.84 4.23
N TRP A 172 -16.55 11.47 5.33
CA TRP A 172 -16.96 10.33 6.15
C TRP A 172 -16.48 10.49 7.58
N ASP A 173 -17.25 9.93 8.52
CA ASP A 173 -16.89 9.87 9.94
C ASP A 173 -16.14 8.57 10.23
N TYR A 174 -14.83 8.59 9.96
CA TYR A 174 -13.96 7.44 10.14
C TYR A 174 -13.74 7.15 11.64
N THR A 175 -13.59 5.88 11.97
CA THR A 175 -13.25 5.45 13.33
C THR A 175 -11.97 4.63 13.32
N VAL A 176 -11.18 4.75 14.40
CA VAL A 176 -9.94 3.99 14.57
C VAL A 176 -10.27 2.59 15.09
N PRO A 177 -10.06 1.52 14.31
CA PRO A 177 -10.33 0.16 14.78
C PRO A 177 -9.25 -0.31 15.76
N ALA A 178 -9.64 -1.11 16.75
CA ALA A 178 -8.70 -1.76 17.65
C ALA A 178 -7.90 -2.85 16.91
N ILE A 179 -6.56 -2.74 16.94
CA ILE A 179 -5.66 -3.73 16.33
C ILE A 179 -5.69 -5.03 17.15
N ARG A 180 -6.08 -6.13 16.50
CA ARG A 180 -6.09 -7.45 17.12
C ARG A 180 -4.69 -8.06 17.07
N VAL A 181 -4.22 -8.55 18.22
CA VAL A 181 -3.03 -9.39 18.28
C VAL A 181 -3.51 -10.83 18.38
N ALA A 182 -3.30 -11.61 17.31
CA ALA A 182 -3.61 -13.02 17.34
C ALA A 182 -2.72 -13.71 18.39
N SER A 183 -3.33 -14.37 19.37
CA SER A 183 -2.61 -15.22 20.33
C SER A 183 -2.26 -16.55 19.64
N GLY A 184 -1.15 -16.54 18.90
CA GLY A 184 -0.56 -17.76 18.35
C GLY A 184 0.52 -18.32 19.26
N SER A 185 0.58 -19.64 19.39
CA SER A 185 1.73 -20.30 20.02
C SER A 185 2.85 -20.51 18.99
N ALA A 186 4.10 -20.54 19.46
CA ALA A 186 5.26 -20.77 18.60
C ALA A 186 5.10 -22.08 17.82
N GLY A 187 5.35 -22.05 16.51
CA GLY A 187 5.23 -23.20 15.62
C GLY A 187 3.85 -23.41 14.97
N GLN A 188 2.88 -22.52 15.19
CA GLN A 188 1.60 -22.57 14.49
C GLN A 188 1.62 -21.83 13.14
N TRP A 189 0.97 -22.42 12.14
CA TRP A 189 0.71 -21.80 10.86
C TRP A 189 -0.56 -20.96 10.90
N PHE A 190 -0.54 -19.82 10.24
CA PHE A 190 -1.70 -18.95 10.06
C PHE A 190 -1.81 -18.59 8.59
N ASP A 191 -3.04 -18.57 8.08
CA ASP A 191 -3.30 -18.10 6.72
C ASP A 191 -2.90 -16.64 6.58
N THR A 192 -2.36 -16.26 5.43
CA THR A 192 -2.12 -14.87 5.06
C THR A 192 -3.08 -14.45 3.96
N ALA A 193 -3.10 -13.15 3.60
CA ALA A 193 -3.80 -12.72 2.41
C ALA A 193 -3.41 -13.56 1.19
N SER A 194 -4.41 -13.98 0.41
CA SER A 194 -4.19 -14.78 -0.79
C SER A 194 -3.47 -13.95 -1.86
N ALA A 195 -2.42 -14.53 -2.43
CA ALA A 195 -1.57 -13.88 -3.41
C ALA A 195 -2.01 -14.26 -4.84
N PRO A 196 -1.99 -13.34 -5.82
CA PRO A 196 -2.26 -13.65 -7.23
C PRO A 196 -1.04 -14.31 -7.92
N LEU A 197 -0.45 -15.33 -7.29
CA LEU A 197 0.80 -15.93 -7.75
C LEU A 197 0.60 -17.14 -8.68
N ARG A 198 -0.62 -17.66 -8.75
CA ARG A 198 -0.97 -18.83 -9.57
C ARG A 198 -1.18 -18.41 -11.02
N ASN A 199 -0.57 -19.13 -11.95
CA ASN A 199 -0.92 -19.01 -13.37
C ASN A 199 -2.24 -19.75 -13.68
N SER A 200 -2.70 -19.70 -14.94
CA SER A 200 -3.95 -20.33 -15.39
C SER A 200 -4.04 -21.84 -15.14
N ASN A 201 -2.90 -22.52 -14.99
CA ASN A 201 -2.81 -23.95 -14.70
C ASN A 201 -2.65 -24.24 -13.19
N GLY A 202 -2.73 -23.20 -12.34
CA GLY A 202 -2.60 -23.32 -10.89
C GLY A 202 -1.16 -23.38 -10.36
N ASN A 203 -0.15 -23.29 -11.22
CA ASN A 203 1.26 -23.41 -10.84
C ASN A 203 1.79 -22.14 -10.20
N VAL A 204 2.64 -22.31 -9.19
CA VAL A 204 3.38 -21.23 -8.50
C VAL A 204 4.86 -21.60 -8.51
N ARG A 205 5.70 -20.71 -9.03
CA ARG A 205 7.17 -20.83 -9.01
C ARG A 205 7.76 -19.44 -8.93
N GLY A 206 8.85 -19.29 -8.19
CA GLY A 206 9.46 -17.99 -7.99
C GLY A 206 10.41 -17.95 -6.80
N THR A 207 10.93 -16.75 -6.56
CA THR A 207 11.91 -16.47 -5.51
C THR A 207 11.40 -15.36 -4.62
N ALA A 208 11.46 -15.59 -3.31
CA ALA A 208 11.07 -14.61 -2.31
C ALA A 208 12.31 -14.04 -1.60
N VAL A 209 12.27 -12.74 -1.28
CA VAL A 209 13.26 -12.08 -0.44
C VAL A 209 12.56 -11.24 0.61
N TRP A 210 13.08 -11.26 1.84
CA TRP A 210 12.55 -10.51 2.97
C TRP A 210 13.39 -9.24 3.21
N THR A 211 12.74 -8.07 3.23
CA THR A 211 13.43 -6.77 3.43
C THR A 211 13.50 -6.36 4.90
N GLY A 212 12.83 -7.10 5.78
CA GLY A 212 12.59 -6.71 7.17
C GLY A 212 11.22 -6.12 7.42
N THR A 213 10.54 -5.60 6.39
CA THR A 213 9.18 -5.08 6.49
C THR A 213 8.21 -5.76 5.55
N GLU A 214 8.70 -6.14 4.37
CA GLU A 214 7.89 -6.68 3.29
C GLU A 214 8.61 -7.87 2.65
N MET A 215 7.85 -8.79 2.09
CA MET A 215 8.39 -9.85 1.26
C MET A 215 8.23 -9.45 -0.20
N VAL A 216 9.32 -9.40 -0.96
CA VAL A 216 9.28 -9.25 -2.41
C VAL A 216 9.34 -10.63 -3.04
N TYR A 217 8.39 -10.94 -3.91
CA TYR A 217 8.23 -12.22 -4.58
C TYR A 217 8.34 -12.03 -6.09
N PHE A 218 9.37 -12.63 -6.67
CA PHE A 218 9.61 -12.68 -8.11
C PHE A 218 8.92 -13.92 -8.68
N ASN A 219 7.84 -13.72 -9.42
CA ASN A 219 7.07 -14.81 -10.01
C ASN A 219 7.58 -15.13 -11.42
N ASP A 220 7.97 -16.39 -11.65
CA ASP A 220 8.49 -16.88 -12.92
C ASP A 220 7.47 -16.80 -14.07
N PHE A 221 6.18 -16.73 -13.74
CA PHE A 221 5.08 -16.66 -14.71
C PHE A 221 4.52 -15.25 -14.88
N ALA A 222 4.96 -14.28 -14.08
CA ALA A 222 4.49 -12.90 -14.17
C ALA A 222 5.55 -11.97 -14.78
N ARG A 223 5.09 -10.85 -15.34
CA ARG A 223 5.96 -9.78 -15.83
C ARG A 223 6.38 -8.82 -14.72
N GLU A 224 5.74 -8.88 -13.56
CA GLU A 224 5.97 -7.99 -12.43
C GLU A 224 6.32 -8.84 -11.19
N ALA A 225 7.08 -8.26 -10.26
CA ALA A 225 7.21 -8.83 -8.93
C ALA A 225 6.02 -8.40 -8.06
N TYR A 226 5.80 -9.13 -6.97
CA TYR A 226 4.78 -8.83 -5.97
C TYR A 226 5.44 -8.46 -4.66
N ARG A 227 4.84 -7.55 -3.90
CA ARG A 227 5.22 -7.28 -2.50
C ARG A 227 4.08 -7.72 -1.58
N TYR A 228 4.42 -8.44 -0.53
CA TYR A 228 3.53 -8.75 0.57
C TYR A 228 3.91 -7.90 1.78
N ASP A 229 2.96 -7.10 2.24
CA ASP A 229 3.07 -6.35 3.48
C ASP A 229 2.30 -7.09 4.58
N PRO A 230 2.97 -7.71 5.56
CA PRO A 230 2.31 -8.37 6.68
C PRO A 230 1.72 -7.40 7.72
N ALA A 231 2.15 -6.14 7.80
CA ALA A 231 1.50 -5.17 8.69
C ALA A 231 0.09 -4.84 8.19
N LEU A 232 -0.07 -4.72 6.86
CA LEU A 232 -1.36 -4.50 6.22
C LEU A 232 -2.04 -5.80 5.78
N ASP A 233 -1.35 -6.93 5.88
CA ASP A 233 -1.75 -8.25 5.37
C ASP A 233 -2.35 -8.14 3.96
N VAL A 234 -1.54 -7.67 3.01
CA VAL A 234 -1.98 -7.42 1.63
C VAL A 234 -0.85 -7.70 0.64
N TRP A 235 -1.23 -8.22 -0.53
CA TRP A 235 -0.34 -8.35 -1.68
C TRP A 235 -0.55 -7.19 -2.64
N GLN A 236 0.56 -6.65 -3.14
CA GLN A 236 0.61 -5.54 -4.09
C GLN A 236 1.61 -5.87 -5.20
N THR A 237 1.49 -5.18 -6.33
CA THR A 237 2.44 -5.32 -7.45
C THR A 237 3.59 -4.34 -7.26
N THR A 238 4.82 -4.75 -7.54
CA THR A 238 5.92 -3.77 -7.66
C THR A 238 5.71 -2.95 -8.92
N SER A 239 5.98 -1.64 -8.88
CA SER A 239 6.04 -0.85 -10.11
C SER A 239 7.13 -1.41 -11.03
N THR A 240 6.82 -1.70 -12.29
CA THR A 240 7.85 -2.15 -13.26
C THR A 240 8.57 -1.00 -13.95
N LEU A 241 8.51 0.24 -13.43
CA LEU A 241 9.20 1.36 -14.07
C LEU A 241 10.71 1.09 -14.08
N GLY A 242 11.25 0.63 -15.22
CA GLY A 242 12.64 0.18 -15.37
C GLY A 242 12.94 -1.25 -14.89
N GLY A 243 11.92 -2.03 -14.50
CA GLY A 243 12.05 -3.43 -14.07
C GLY A 243 11.89 -4.45 -15.23
N PRO A 244 12.45 -5.66 -15.10
CA PRO A 244 12.48 -6.65 -16.18
C PRO A 244 11.13 -7.23 -16.57
N LEU A 245 11.03 -7.66 -17.83
CA LEU A 245 9.98 -8.53 -18.32
C LEU A 245 10.44 -9.99 -18.21
N GLY A 246 9.71 -10.84 -17.48
CA GLY A 246 9.89 -12.30 -17.51
C GLY A 246 11.04 -12.81 -16.64
N LEU A 247 10.88 -12.67 -15.33
CA LEU A 247 11.84 -13.07 -14.30
C LEU A 247 11.83 -14.59 -14.01
N ARG A 248 12.18 -15.41 -15.00
CA ARG A 248 12.29 -16.86 -14.80
C ARG A 248 13.59 -17.26 -14.12
N ASP A 249 13.50 -18.26 -13.24
CA ASP A 249 14.65 -18.83 -12.54
C ASP A 249 15.45 -17.75 -11.80
N THR A 250 14.73 -16.85 -11.13
CA THR A 250 15.29 -15.65 -10.52
C THR A 250 16.09 -15.99 -9.26
N THR A 251 17.25 -15.39 -9.10
CA THR A 251 17.96 -15.31 -7.82
C THR A 251 17.87 -13.88 -7.30
N ALA A 252 17.58 -13.70 -6.01
CA ALA A 252 17.46 -12.38 -5.42
C ALA A 252 18.07 -12.32 -4.02
N VAL A 253 18.66 -11.17 -3.69
CA VAL A 253 19.27 -10.91 -2.38
C VAL A 253 18.88 -9.53 -1.87
N TRP A 254 18.66 -9.42 -0.56
CA TRP A 254 18.48 -8.15 0.13
C TRP A 254 19.82 -7.65 0.65
N THR A 255 20.21 -6.43 0.29
CA THR A 255 21.50 -5.85 0.69
C THR A 255 21.45 -5.12 2.04
N GLY A 256 20.29 -5.06 2.68
CA GLY A 256 20.00 -4.12 3.76
C GLY A 256 19.38 -2.81 3.28
N GLU A 257 19.52 -2.50 1.99
CA GLU A 257 19.11 -1.23 1.41
C GLU A 257 18.15 -1.44 0.23
N HIS A 258 18.50 -2.37 -0.65
CA HIS A 258 17.81 -2.63 -1.91
C HIS A 258 17.85 -4.12 -2.22
N VAL A 259 16.93 -4.58 -3.07
CA VAL A 259 16.97 -5.93 -3.61
C VAL A 259 17.81 -5.93 -4.88
N ILE A 260 18.76 -6.84 -4.98
CA ILE A 260 19.42 -7.16 -6.25
C ILE A 260 18.85 -8.49 -6.74
N ALA A 261 18.32 -8.52 -7.95
CA ALA A 261 17.77 -9.71 -8.58
C ALA A 261 18.43 -9.96 -9.93
N SER A 262 18.68 -11.21 -10.26
CA SER A 262 19.14 -11.66 -11.58
C SER A 262 18.30 -12.84 -12.04
N HIS A 263 18.14 -13.00 -13.34
CA HIS A 263 17.41 -14.15 -13.89
C HIS A 263 18.38 -15.25 -14.32
N GLY A 264 17.90 -16.49 -14.31
CA GLY A 264 18.61 -17.64 -14.85
C GLY A 264 18.52 -17.70 -16.38
N CYS A 265 19.40 -18.50 -16.98
CA CYS A 265 19.38 -18.87 -18.39
C CYS A 265 19.07 -20.36 -18.50
N THR A 266 17.97 -20.75 -19.15
CA THR A 266 17.73 -22.15 -19.54
C THR A 266 18.29 -22.40 -20.94
N ALA A 267 18.86 -23.58 -21.18
CA ALA A 267 19.58 -23.94 -22.42
C ALA A 267 18.77 -23.78 -23.73
N ASN A 268 17.46 -23.68 -23.62
CA ASN A 268 16.46 -23.57 -24.68
C ASN A 268 15.92 -22.14 -24.89
N ASN A 269 16.47 -21.12 -24.21
CA ASN A 269 16.10 -19.72 -24.43
C ASN A 269 17.19 -18.98 -25.23
N HIS A 270 17.00 -18.89 -26.54
CA HIS A 270 17.97 -18.26 -27.47
C HIS A 270 18.14 -16.73 -27.31
N ASN A 271 17.35 -16.08 -26.43
CA ASN A 271 17.43 -14.64 -26.13
C ASN A 271 18.27 -14.29 -24.90
N CYS A 272 18.99 -15.25 -24.30
CA CYS A 272 19.85 -15.00 -23.14
C CYS A 272 21.23 -14.46 -23.57
N THR A 273 21.30 -13.22 -24.06
CA THR A 273 22.58 -12.56 -24.42
C THR A 273 23.17 -11.67 -23.32
N THR A 274 22.48 -11.44 -22.20
CA THR A 274 23.04 -10.66 -21.08
C THR A 274 22.62 -11.25 -19.74
N GLY A 275 23.59 -11.52 -18.84
CA GLY A 275 23.33 -11.83 -17.43
C GLY A 275 22.84 -10.58 -16.69
N ALA A 276 21.66 -10.09 -17.06
CA ALA A 276 21.13 -8.84 -16.54
C ALA A 276 20.76 -8.98 -15.06
N ALA A 277 21.23 -8.03 -14.26
CA ALA A 277 20.84 -7.86 -12.87
C ALA A 277 20.08 -6.54 -12.73
N TRP A 278 19.12 -6.52 -11.81
CA TRP A 278 18.27 -5.38 -11.52
C TRP A 278 18.34 -5.05 -10.04
N ARG A 279 18.13 -3.76 -9.77
CA ARG A 279 18.02 -3.23 -8.42
C ARG A 279 16.58 -2.76 -8.20
N TYR A 280 15.97 -3.21 -7.12
CA TYR A 280 14.67 -2.75 -6.67
C TYR A 280 14.82 -2.06 -5.31
N ASP A 281 14.32 -0.83 -5.25
CA ASP A 281 14.33 -0.01 -4.05
C ASP A 281 12.89 -0.02 -3.50
N PRO A 282 12.59 -0.88 -2.51
CA PRO A 282 11.25 -0.93 -1.93
C PRO A 282 10.87 0.39 -1.25
#